data_AF-A0A3C0PB97-F1
#
_entry.id   AF-A0A3C0PB97-F1
#
_cell.length_a   1.000
_cell.length_b   1.000
_cell.length_c   1.000
_cell.angle_alpha   90.00
_cell.angle_beta   90.00
_cell.angle_gamma   90.00
#
_symmetry.space_group_name_H-M   'P 1'
#
loop_
_entity.id
_entity.type
_entity.pdbx_description
1 polymer ?
#
loop_
_entity_poly.entity_id
_entity_poly.type
_entity_poly.pdbx_seq_one_letter_code
_entity_poly.pdbx_strand_id
1 'polypeptide(L)'
;MESKRKKKKTFLKVISIIFIIILSLIAISHTVILVKAYDNYNKNVEIWKEYNYDGIIHDQWDFEKLHYGFGDVGANGCGAVSVYNILKLEGRDADFPKIIKQFDLVGENVFGIGGSKPSRVIRVLKSYGFNVSYTIKQSKFEEMAKNSKYSIFVYFGINGLTPFGHYQLFYGFDGEKFTTINISGKYTFEEIINEPNTFFRMMICVN
;
A
#
# COMPACT_ATOMS: atom_id res chain seq x y z
N MET A 1 45.18 -8.68 -34.41
CA MET A 1 43.85 -9.29 -34.14
C MET A 1 43.70 -9.82 -32.71
N GLU A 2 44.76 -10.35 -32.10
CA GLU A 2 44.73 -10.98 -30.76
C GLU A 2 44.43 -10.01 -29.59
N SER A 3 44.94 -8.78 -29.64
CA SER A 3 44.69 -7.74 -28.62
C SER A 3 43.20 -7.37 -28.49
N LYS A 4 42.46 -7.28 -29.60
CA LYS A 4 41.01 -7.03 -29.59
C LYS A 4 40.23 -8.19 -28.96
N ARG A 5 40.66 -9.44 -29.18
CA ARG A 5 40.04 -10.64 -28.57
C ARG A 5 40.27 -10.71 -27.06
N LYS A 6 41.49 -10.39 -26.59
CA LYS A 6 41.80 -10.33 -25.13
C LYS A 6 40.98 -9.24 -24.43
N LYS A 7 40.89 -8.03 -25.01
CA LYS A 7 40.05 -6.94 -24.46
C LYS A 7 38.56 -7.33 -24.38
N LYS A 8 38.01 -7.97 -25.42
CA LYS A 8 36.62 -8.46 -25.43
C LYS A 8 36.37 -9.52 -24.33
N LYS A 9 37.30 -10.44 -24.13
CA LYS A 9 37.19 -11.49 -23.08
C LYS A 9 37.24 -10.90 -21.67
N THR A 10 38.12 -9.93 -21.42
CA THR A 10 38.17 -9.22 -20.13
C THR A 10 36.89 -8.41 -19.88
N PHE A 11 36.39 -7.71 -20.90
CA PHE A 11 35.13 -6.97 -20.81
C PHE A 11 33.93 -7.86 -20.44
N LEU A 12 33.78 -9.01 -21.10
CA LEU A 12 32.70 -9.97 -20.79
C LEU A 12 32.79 -10.54 -19.37
N LYS A 13 34.01 -10.77 -18.85
CA LYS A 13 34.20 -11.20 -17.46
C LYS A 13 33.75 -10.14 -16.46
N VAL A 14 34.08 -8.87 -16.71
CA VAL A 14 33.65 -7.75 -15.84
C VAL A 14 32.12 -7.64 -15.82
N ILE A 15 31.47 -7.69 -16.98
CA ILE A 15 29.99 -7.69 -17.06
C ILE A 15 29.40 -8.86 -16.28
N SER A 16 29.98 -10.06 -16.42
CA SER A 16 29.48 -11.25 -15.72
C SER A 16 29.59 -11.11 -14.20
N ILE A 17 30.69 -10.54 -13.70
CA ILE A 17 30.88 -10.27 -12.26
C ILE A 17 29.85 -9.25 -11.76
N ILE A 18 29.66 -8.14 -12.48
CA ILE A 18 28.66 -7.13 -12.13
C ILE A 18 27.26 -7.74 -12.08
N PHE A 19 26.92 -8.56 -13.06
CA PHE A 19 25.62 -9.23 -13.13
C PHE A 19 25.40 -10.17 -11.92
N ILE A 20 26.40 -10.97 -11.55
CA ILE A 20 26.34 -11.85 -10.38
C ILE A 20 26.14 -11.04 -9.08
N ILE A 21 26.85 -9.92 -8.93
CA ILE A 21 26.70 -9.03 -7.77
C ILE A 21 25.27 -8.50 -7.69
N ILE A 22 24.72 -8.00 -8.81
CA ILE A 22 23.35 -7.46 -8.85
C ILE A 22 22.33 -8.52 -8.47
N LEU A 23 22.41 -9.72 -9.07
CA LEU A 23 21.51 -10.82 -8.73
C LEU A 23 21.60 -11.24 -7.27
N SER A 24 22.83 -11.26 -6.71
CA SER A 24 23.04 -11.60 -5.30
C SER A 24 22.40 -10.57 -4.37
N LEU A 25 22.55 -9.27 -4.67
CA LEU A 25 21.92 -8.19 -3.91
C LEU A 25 20.39 -8.26 -3.96
N ILE A 26 19.82 -8.58 -5.12
CA ILE A 26 18.38 -8.81 -5.28
C ILE A 26 17.93 -9.97 -4.38
N ALA A 27 18.61 -11.13 -4.45
CA ALA A 27 18.26 -12.30 -3.64
C ALA A 27 18.35 -12.04 -2.13
N ILE A 28 19.40 -11.34 -1.69
CA ILE A 28 19.56 -10.93 -0.28
C ILE A 28 18.41 -10.00 0.13
N SER A 29 18.11 -8.98 -0.68
CA SER A 29 17.01 -8.05 -0.42
C SER A 29 15.67 -8.77 -0.25
N HIS A 30 15.33 -9.68 -1.18
CA HIS A 30 14.12 -10.51 -1.08
C HIS A 30 14.10 -11.35 0.20
N THR A 31 15.24 -11.94 0.59
CA THR A 31 15.33 -12.74 1.81
C THR A 31 15.09 -11.89 3.07
N VAL A 32 15.70 -10.70 3.14
CA VAL A 32 15.50 -9.76 4.27
C VAL A 32 14.03 -9.35 4.38
N ILE A 33 13.39 -9.02 3.26
CA ILE A 33 11.97 -8.67 3.19
C ILE A 33 11.11 -9.82 3.72
N LEU A 34 11.36 -11.05 3.27
CA LEU A 34 10.59 -12.21 3.72
C LEU A 34 10.76 -12.42 5.22
N VAL A 35 11.99 -12.44 5.73
CA VAL A 35 12.26 -12.60 7.17
C VAL A 35 11.55 -11.50 7.97
N LYS A 36 11.63 -10.25 7.50
CA LYS A 36 10.97 -9.12 8.17
C LYS A 36 9.45 -9.25 8.18
N ALA A 37 8.84 -9.71 7.08
CA ALA A 37 7.40 -9.94 7.00
C ALA A 37 6.91 -10.99 8.01
N TYR A 38 7.68 -12.07 8.20
CA TYR A 38 7.36 -13.11 9.18
C TYR A 38 7.60 -12.65 10.62
N ASP A 39 8.69 -11.92 10.88
CA ASP A 39 8.97 -11.31 12.19
C ASP A 39 7.86 -10.33 12.59
N ASN A 40 7.48 -9.41 11.69
CA ASN A 40 6.38 -8.47 11.90
C ASN A 40 5.07 -9.22 12.16
N TYR A 41 4.75 -10.24 11.35
CA TYR A 41 3.54 -11.03 11.54
C TYR A 41 3.45 -11.64 12.94
N ASN A 42 4.52 -12.32 13.39
CA ASN A 42 4.53 -12.99 14.69
C ASN A 42 4.36 -11.98 15.84
N LYS A 43 5.02 -10.83 15.77
CA LYS A 43 4.87 -9.76 16.77
C LYS A 43 3.47 -9.16 16.74
N ASN A 44 2.95 -8.87 15.54
CA ASN A 44 1.64 -8.27 15.37
C ASN A 44 0.52 -9.19 15.82
N VAL A 45 0.66 -10.51 15.72
CA VAL A 45 -0.34 -11.46 16.26
C VAL A 45 -0.50 -11.28 17.77
N GLU A 46 0.60 -11.13 18.52
CA GLU A 46 0.53 -10.90 19.97
C GLU A 46 -0.01 -9.51 20.30
N ILE A 47 0.49 -8.46 19.64
CA ILE A 47 0.02 -7.09 19.85
C ILE A 47 -1.47 -6.95 19.48
N TRP A 48 -1.94 -7.59 18.41
CA TRP A 48 -3.33 -7.54 17.99
C TRP A 48 -4.28 -8.19 19.00
N LYS A 49 -3.84 -9.29 19.65
CA LYS A 49 -4.61 -9.88 20.76
C LYS A 49 -4.73 -8.92 21.94
N GLU A 50 -3.68 -8.17 22.26
CA GLU A 50 -3.72 -7.16 23.33
C GLU A 50 -4.70 -6.02 23.02
N TYR A 51 -4.80 -5.61 21.74
CA TYR A 51 -5.80 -4.64 21.31
C TYR A 51 -7.24 -5.15 21.46
N ASN A 52 -7.46 -6.47 21.36
CA ASN A 52 -8.77 -7.12 21.42
C ASN A 52 -9.84 -6.39 20.57
N TYR A 53 -9.45 -6.03 19.35
CA TYR A 53 -10.20 -5.12 18.49
C TYR A 53 -10.92 -5.87 17.36
N ASP A 54 -12.22 -5.61 17.21
CA ASP A 54 -13.06 -6.22 16.16
C ASP A 54 -13.92 -5.20 15.39
N GLY A 55 -13.54 -3.91 15.46
CA GLY A 55 -14.28 -2.81 14.84
C GLY A 55 -13.73 -2.35 13.48
N ILE A 56 -14.20 -1.18 13.03
CA ILE A 56 -13.68 -0.41 11.90
C ILE A 56 -12.61 0.56 12.39
N ILE A 57 -11.38 0.43 11.87
CA ILE A 57 -10.26 1.31 12.25
C ILE A 57 -10.51 2.70 11.67
N HIS A 58 -10.88 3.66 12.53
CA HIS A 58 -11.16 5.05 12.13
C HIS A 58 -9.90 5.90 11.99
N ASP A 59 -8.92 5.64 12.85
CA ASP A 59 -7.61 6.28 12.84
C ASP A 59 -6.52 5.20 12.89
N GLN A 60 -5.61 5.21 11.91
CA GLN A 60 -4.50 4.26 11.86
C GLN A 60 -3.46 4.50 12.97
N TRP A 61 -3.38 5.72 13.52
CA TRP A 61 -2.41 6.07 14.56
C TRP A 61 -2.67 5.35 15.88
N ASP A 62 -3.92 4.93 16.14
CA ASP A 62 -4.27 4.09 17.30
C ASP A 62 -3.53 2.73 17.29
N PHE A 63 -3.01 2.34 16.12
CA PHE A 63 -2.35 1.06 15.86
C PHE A 63 -0.84 1.20 15.59
N GLU A 64 -0.20 2.29 16.02
CA GLU A 64 1.25 2.55 15.84
C GLU A 64 2.18 1.48 16.44
N LYS A 65 1.68 0.64 17.37
CA LYS A 65 2.46 -0.48 17.91
C LYS A 65 2.59 -1.64 16.91
N LEU A 66 1.69 -1.75 15.94
CA LEU A 66 1.77 -2.79 14.92
C LEU A 66 2.86 -2.46 13.91
N HIS A 67 3.75 -3.43 13.69
CA HIS A 67 4.85 -3.31 12.75
C HIS A 67 4.38 -3.42 11.31
N TYR A 68 4.92 -2.57 10.42
CA TYR A 68 4.57 -2.53 9.01
C TYR A 68 5.82 -2.25 8.16
N GLY A 69 6.25 -3.21 7.35
CA GLY A 69 7.52 -3.14 6.64
C GLY A 69 8.68 -2.89 7.61
N PHE A 70 9.37 -1.75 7.45
CA PHE A 70 10.44 -1.31 8.35
C PHE A 70 10.00 -0.23 9.36
N GLY A 71 8.72 0.16 9.36
CA GLY A 71 8.13 1.10 10.31
C GLY A 71 6.90 0.48 10.99
N ASP A 72 5.87 1.31 11.19
CA ASP A 72 4.63 0.96 11.85
C ASP A 72 3.38 1.29 11.01
N VAL A 73 2.24 0.77 11.45
CA VAL A 73 0.93 1.00 10.84
C VAL A 73 0.49 2.46 10.93
N GLY A 74 0.85 3.19 12.00
CA GLY A 74 0.50 4.61 12.17
C GLY A 74 1.04 5.47 11.04
N ALA A 75 2.31 5.30 10.68
CA ALA A 75 2.95 6.06 9.61
C ALA A 75 2.67 5.49 8.20
N ASN A 76 2.60 4.15 8.05
CA ASN A 76 2.69 3.50 6.73
C ASN A 76 1.52 2.57 6.37
N GLY A 77 0.57 2.38 7.29
CA GLY A 77 -0.45 1.34 7.22
C GLY A 77 -1.75 1.72 6.51
N CYS A 78 -1.94 2.95 6.05
CA CYS A 78 -3.18 3.47 5.45
C CYS A 78 -3.79 2.55 4.37
N GLY A 79 -2.96 1.95 3.51
CA GLY A 79 -3.39 0.98 2.51
C GLY A 79 -3.90 -0.34 3.09
N ALA A 80 -3.26 -0.86 4.14
CA ALA A 80 -3.68 -2.08 4.83
C ALA A 80 -4.94 -1.84 5.68
N VAL A 81 -5.03 -0.69 6.35
CA VAL A 81 -6.22 -0.25 7.09
C VAL A 81 -7.43 -0.16 6.16
N SER A 82 -7.25 0.39 4.96
CA SER A 82 -8.32 0.45 3.95
C SER A 82 -8.83 -0.95 3.57
N VAL A 83 -7.93 -1.92 3.37
CA VAL A 83 -8.32 -3.31 3.08
C VAL A 83 -9.05 -3.96 4.26
N TYR A 84 -8.52 -3.80 5.47
CA TYR A 84 -9.13 -4.32 6.69
C TYR A 84 -10.56 -3.78 6.86
N ASN A 85 -10.73 -2.46 6.73
CA ASN A 85 -12.03 -1.83 6.86
C ASN A 85 -13.03 -2.28 5.79
N ILE A 86 -12.59 -2.47 4.54
CA ILE A 86 -13.46 -3.04 3.49
C ILE A 86 -13.94 -4.44 3.88
N LEU A 87 -13.05 -5.31 4.39
CA LEU A 87 -13.45 -6.65 4.84
C LEU A 87 -14.45 -6.60 5.99
N LYS A 88 -14.23 -5.72 6.97
CA LYS A 88 -15.15 -5.53 8.10
C LYS A 88 -16.50 -4.96 7.67
N LEU A 89 -16.53 -3.99 6.74
CA LEU A 89 -17.76 -3.44 6.17
C LEU A 89 -18.54 -4.48 5.35
N GLU A 90 -17.86 -5.48 4.81
CA GLU A 90 -18.47 -6.63 4.14
C GLU A 90 -18.98 -7.71 5.11
N GLY A 91 -18.83 -7.51 6.43
CA GLY A 91 -19.16 -8.51 7.44
C GLY A 91 -18.26 -9.74 7.38
N ARG A 92 -17.05 -9.62 6.81
CA ARG A 92 -16.07 -10.70 6.73
C ARG A 92 -15.13 -10.65 7.93
N ASP A 93 -14.67 -11.82 8.33
CA ASP A 93 -13.58 -11.93 9.29
C ASP A 93 -12.29 -11.33 8.69
N ALA A 94 -11.62 -10.49 9.47
CA ALA A 94 -10.45 -9.73 9.03
C ALA A 94 -9.32 -9.86 10.05
N ASP A 95 -8.38 -10.76 9.76
CA ASP A 95 -7.13 -10.88 10.51
C ASP A 95 -6.15 -9.78 10.06
N PHE A 96 -6.08 -8.69 10.81
CA PHE A 96 -5.24 -7.54 10.47
C PHE A 96 -3.74 -7.88 10.39
N PRO A 97 -3.14 -8.63 11.34
CA PRO A 97 -1.78 -9.15 11.21
C PRO A 97 -1.54 -9.91 9.89
N LYS A 98 -2.48 -10.76 9.47
CA LYS A 98 -2.37 -11.49 8.19
C LYS A 98 -2.45 -10.57 6.98
N ILE A 99 -3.29 -9.53 7.02
CA ILE A 99 -3.35 -8.50 5.97
C ILE A 99 -2.00 -7.77 5.91
N ILE A 100 -1.47 -7.30 7.04
CA ILE A 100 -0.15 -6.63 7.12
C ILE A 100 0.94 -7.52 6.54
N LYS A 101 0.98 -8.79 6.93
CA LYS A 101 1.94 -9.76 6.38
C LYS A 101 1.84 -9.86 4.86
N GLN A 102 0.63 -9.87 4.30
CA GLN A 102 0.47 -9.85 2.86
C GLN A 102 1.12 -8.59 2.28
N PHE A 103 0.91 -7.41 2.84
CA PHE A 103 1.62 -6.22 2.38
C PHE A 103 3.14 -6.35 2.46
N ASP A 104 3.68 -6.88 3.56
CA ASP A 104 5.12 -7.02 3.79
C ASP A 104 5.83 -8.01 2.87
N LEU A 105 5.19 -9.13 2.49
CA LEU A 105 5.83 -10.25 1.78
C LEU A 105 6.44 -9.92 0.41
N VAL A 106 6.16 -8.75 -0.17
CA VAL A 106 6.62 -8.42 -1.52
C VAL A 106 7.64 -7.28 -1.54
N GLY A 107 8.02 -6.72 -0.40
CA GLY A 107 9.04 -5.66 -0.34
C GLY A 107 8.65 -4.40 -1.11
N GLU A 108 7.41 -4.34 -1.59
CA GLU A 108 6.83 -3.19 -2.27
C GLU A 108 6.51 -2.06 -1.29
N ASN A 109 6.72 -2.27 0.02
CA ASN A 109 6.80 -1.21 1.03
C ASN A 109 8.03 -0.30 0.84
N VAL A 110 8.96 -0.67 -0.05
CA VAL A 110 10.12 0.14 -0.43
C VAL A 110 9.78 1.00 -1.65
N PHE A 111 8.84 1.93 -1.48
CA PHE A 111 8.64 3.08 -2.38
C PHE A 111 8.84 4.39 -1.59
N GLY A 112 9.91 4.42 -0.79
CA GLY A 112 10.22 5.55 0.10
C GLY A 112 9.44 5.53 1.42
N ILE A 113 9.35 6.70 2.05
CA ILE A 113 8.79 6.99 3.38
C ILE A 113 7.24 6.96 3.38
N GLY A 114 6.59 6.45 2.33
CA GLY A 114 5.18 6.70 2.02
C GLY A 114 4.23 5.48 2.03
N GLY A 115 4.61 4.36 2.66
CA GLY A 115 3.75 3.18 2.80
C GLY A 115 3.69 2.24 1.57
N SER A 116 2.51 1.68 1.29
CA SER A 116 2.32 0.65 0.25
C SER A 116 2.26 1.24 -1.16
N LYS A 117 2.57 0.43 -2.19
CA LYS A 117 2.21 0.74 -3.59
C LYS A 117 0.73 0.49 -3.87
N PRO A 118 0.09 1.27 -4.75
CA PRO A 118 -1.32 1.07 -5.11
C PRO A 118 -1.57 -0.31 -5.74
N SER A 119 -0.61 -0.81 -6.52
CA SER A 119 -0.64 -2.17 -7.08
C SER A 119 -0.77 -3.25 -6.01
N ARG A 120 -0.21 -3.04 -4.80
CA ARG A 120 -0.29 -3.98 -3.69
C ARG A 120 -1.69 -3.99 -3.11
N VAL A 121 -2.29 -2.82 -2.87
CA VAL A 121 -3.68 -2.71 -2.39
C VAL A 121 -4.62 -3.45 -3.34
N ILE A 122 -4.50 -3.22 -4.65
CA ILE A 122 -5.29 -3.91 -5.68
C ILE A 122 -5.08 -5.43 -5.61
N ARG A 123 -3.82 -5.90 -5.51
CA ARG A 123 -3.51 -7.34 -5.48
C ARG A 123 -4.08 -8.00 -4.23
N VAL A 124 -3.98 -7.35 -3.07
CA VAL A 124 -4.50 -7.84 -1.79
C VAL A 124 -6.02 -7.92 -1.85
N LEU A 125 -6.72 -6.87 -2.27
CA LEU A 125 -8.18 -6.88 -2.43
C LEU A 125 -8.62 -8.02 -3.38
N LYS A 126 -7.95 -8.18 -4.52
CA LYS A 126 -8.23 -9.30 -5.44
C LYS A 126 -8.01 -10.67 -4.79
N SER A 127 -7.02 -10.81 -3.90
CA SER A 127 -6.79 -12.06 -3.18
C SER A 127 -7.89 -12.42 -2.17
N TYR A 128 -8.69 -11.42 -1.76
CA TYR A 128 -9.91 -11.59 -0.97
C TYR A 128 -11.17 -11.77 -1.85
N GLY A 129 -11.01 -11.93 -3.17
CA GLY A 129 -12.10 -12.21 -4.09
C GLY A 129 -12.89 -10.97 -4.55
N PHE A 130 -12.40 -9.77 -4.29
CA PHE A 130 -13.06 -8.55 -4.76
C PHE A 130 -12.83 -8.29 -6.26
N ASN A 131 -13.84 -7.72 -6.92
CA ASN A 131 -13.68 -7.18 -8.27
C ASN A 131 -13.14 -5.75 -8.19
N VAL A 132 -11.87 -5.57 -8.59
CA VAL A 132 -11.15 -4.31 -8.43
C VAL A 132 -10.80 -3.69 -9.77
N SER A 133 -11.23 -2.43 -9.94
CA SER A 133 -10.86 -1.56 -11.05
C SER A 133 -10.08 -0.34 -10.52
N TYR A 134 -9.38 0.38 -11.40
CA TYR A 134 -8.71 1.62 -11.01
C TYR A 134 -8.60 2.59 -12.18
N THR A 135 -8.38 3.87 -11.88
CA THR A 135 -8.11 4.92 -12.87
C THR A 135 -7.12 5.94 -12.32
N ILE A 136 -6.35 6.56 -13.21
CA ILE A 136 -5.53 7.75 -12.93
C ILE A 136 -6.11 9.02 -13.57
N LYS A 137 -7.21 8.88 -14.34
CA LYS A 137 -7.89 10.02 -14.99
C LYS A 137 -8.80 10.70 -13.97
N GLN A 138 -8.38 11.86 -13.46
CA GLN A 138 -9.09 12.60 -12.41
C GLN A 138 -10.55 12.91 -12.78
N SER A 139 -10.83 13.20 -14.05
CA SER A 139 -12.21 13.43 -14.55
C SER A 139 -13.15 12.24 -14.40
N LYS A 140 -12.64 11.04 -14.12
CA LYS A 140 -13.43 9.82 -13.88
C LYS A 140 -13.56 9.45 -12.40
N PHE A 141 -12.85 10.12 -11.50
CA PHE A 141 -12.76 9.63 -10.12
C PHE A 141 -14.11 9.63 -9.42
N GLU A 142 -14.84 10.73 -9.50
CA GLU A 142 -16.14 10.87 -8.83
C GLU A 142 -17.17 9.90 -9.40
N GLU A 143 -17.29 9.82 -10.72
CA GLU A 143 -18.18 8.87 -11.41
C GLU A 143 -17.88 7.43 -10.98
N MET A 144 -16.60 7.04 -10.96
CA MET A 144 -16.21 5.69 -10.55
C MET A 144 -16.47 5.44 -9.06
N ALA A 145 -16.19 6.41 -8.18
CA ALA A 145 -16.45 6.29 -6.76
C ALA A 145 -17.95 6.14 -6.45
N LYS A 146 -18.81 6.94 -7.10
CA LYS A 146 -20.29 6.87 -6.94
C LYS A 146 -20.87 5.53 -7.40
N ASN A 147 -20.27 4.92 -8.42
CA ASN A 147 -20.73 3.65 -9.00
C ASN A 147 -20.10 2.40 -8.35
N SER A 148 -19.25 2.58 -7.33
CA SER A 148 -18.58 1.48 -6.62
C SER A 148 -19.14 1.31 -5.23
N LYS A 149 -19.07 0.10 -4.67
CA LYS A 149 -19.46 -0.16 -3.29
C LYS A 149 -18.48 0.48 -2.30
N TYR A 150 -17.18 0.36 -2.61
CA TYR A 150 -16.11 1.04 -1.90
C TYR A 150 -15.13 1.63 -2.91
N SER A 151 -14.49 2.73 -2.54
CA SER A 151 -13.40 3.29 -3.33
C SER A 151 -12.28 3.81 -2.45
N ILE A 152 -11.04 3.69 -2.89
CA ILE A 152 -9.85 4.17 -2.19
C ILE A 152 -9.19 5.23 -3.09
N PHE A 153 -9.20 6.48 -2.64
CA PHE A 153 -8.42 7.54 -3.25
C PHE A 153 -6.98 7.44 -2.75
N VAL A 154 -6.06 7.40 -3.70
CA VAL A 154 -4.63 7.37 -3.45
C VAL A 154 -4.04 8.65 -3.99
N TYR A 155 -3.24 9.34 -3.19
CA TYR A 155 -2.49 10.49 -3.65
C TYR A 155 -1.08 10.50 -3.09
N PHE A 156 -0.15 11.02 -3.89
CA PHE A 156 1.21 11.32 -3.47
C PHE A 156 1.55 12.76 -3.81
N GLY A 157 2.25 13.41 -2.89
CA GLY A 157 2.64 14.79 -3.00
C GLY A 157 3.99 15.06 -2.34
N ILE A 158 4.34 16.34 -2.34
CA ILE A 158 5.54 16.84 -1.68
C ILE A 158 5.12 17.98 -0.77
N ASN A 159 5.50 17.91 0.50
CA ASN A 159 5.38 19.01 1.44
C ASN A 159 6.78 19.56 1.73
N GLY A 160 7.11 20.71 1.14
CA GLY A 160 8.47 21.25 1.14
C GLY A 160 9.44 20.35 0.36
N LEU A 161 10.28 19.60 1.08
CA LEU A 161 11.19 18.59 0.51
C LEU A 161 10.82 17.15 0.89
N THR A 162 9.74 16.98 1.66
CA THR A 162 9.34 15.67 2.19
C THR A 162 8.24 15.07 1.32
N PRO A 163 8.48 13.93 0.65
CA PRO A 163 7.41 13.23 -0.07
C PRO A 163 6.42 12.63 0.94
N PHE A 164 5.14 12.66 0.60
CA PHE A 164 4.09 12.01 1.38
C PHE A 164 3.13 11.25 0.47
N GLY A 165 2.46 10.26 1.03
CA GLY A 165 1.44 9.46 0.36
C GLY A 165 0.32 9.11 1.33
N HIS A 166 -0.90 9.01 0.83
CA HIS A 166 -2.04 8.64 1.65
C HIS A 166 -3.07 7.83 0.87
N TYR A 167 -3.80 7.01 1.60
CA TYR A 167 -4.93 6.20 1.11
C TYR A 167 -6.15 6.58 1.94
N GLN A 168 -7.17 7.06 1.25
CA GLN A 168 -8.43 7.52 1.84
C GLN A 168 -9.55 6.60 1.34
N LEU A 169 -10.21 5.88 2.24
CA LEU A 169 -11.35 5.02 1.92
C LEU A 169 -12.65 5.84 1.89
N PHE A 170 -13.51 5.55 0.91
CA PHE A 170 -14.84 6.12 0.70
C PHE A 170 -15.86 4.98 0.57
N TYR A 171 -17.04 5.18 1.14
CA TYR A 171 -18.18 4.28 1.02
C TYR A 171 -19.49 5.00 1.36
N GLY A 172 -20.63 4.35 1.08
CA GLY A 172 -21.94 4.84 1.52
C GLY A 172 -22.29 6.23 0.99
N PHE A 173 -22.21 6.42 -0.34
CA PHE A 173 -22.63 7.65 -0.99
C PHE A 173 -24.15 7.87 -0.80
N ASP A 174 -24.55 9.01 -0.25
CA ASP A 174 -25.95 9.33 0.06
C ASP A 174 -26.65 10.22 -0.98
N GLY A 175 -25.99 10.49 -2.10
CA GLY A 175 -26.45 11.41 -3.15
C GLY A 175 -25.67 12.73 -3.18
N GLU A 176 -25.01 13.09 -2.08
CA GLU A 176 -24.18 14.29 -1.98
C GLU A 176 -22.79 13.99 -1.41
N LYS A 177 -22.72 13.17 -0.36
CA LYS A 177 -21.50 12.93 0.41
C LYS A 177 -21.15 11.46 0.50
N PHE A 178 -19.86 11.19 0.60
CA PHE A 178 -19.30 9.89 0.94
C PHE A 178 -18.99 9.83 2.43
N THR A 179 -19.16 8.66 3.03
CA THR A 179 -18.56 8.36 4.33
C THR A 179 -17.10 7.97 4.12
N THR A 180 -16.21 8.49 4.96
CA THR A 180 -14.76 8.33 4.81
C THR A 180 -14.08 7.79 6.06
N ILE A 181 -12.91 7.16 5.89
CA ILE A 181 -12.10 6.58 6.97
C ILE A 181 -10.63 7.02 6.90
N ASN A 182 -9.97 7.30 8.03
CA ASN A 182 -8.79 8.16 8.24
C ASN A 182 -9.19 9.63 8.48
N ILE A 183 -9.67 10.33 7.45
CA ILE A 183 -10.43 11.58 7.67
C ILE A 183 -11.88 11.16 7.94
N SER A 184 -12.18 10.77 9.19
CA SER A 184 -13.49 10.21 9.54
C SER A 184 -14.59 11.27 9.45
N GLY A 185 -15.62 11.01 8.65
CA GLY A 185 -16.76 11.92 8.49
C GLY A 185 -17.54 11.69 7.20
N LYS A 186 -18.35 12.68 6.84
CA LYS A 186 -19.07 12.75 5.57
C LYS A 186 -18.64 13.97 4.79
N TYR A 187 -18.13 13.74 3.58
CA TYR A 187 -17.59 14.79 2.73
C TYR A 187 -18.05 14.62 1.30
N THR A 188 -18.19 15.74 0.61
CA THR A 188 -18.28 15.76 -0.85
C THR A 188 -16.97 15.27 -1.45
N PHE A 189 -17.02 14.85 -2.71
CA PHE A 189 -15.83 14.40 -3.41
C PHE A 189 -14.80 15.53 -3.57
N GLU A 190 -15.28 16.75 -3.85
CA GLU A 190 -14.45 17.93 -4.07
C GLU A 190 -13.66 18.35 -2.82
N GLU A 191 -14.28 18.24 -1.63
CA GLU A 191 -13.63 18.55 -0.35
C GLU A 191 -12.38 17.69 -0.09
N ILE A 192 -12.32 16.47 -0.66
CA ILE A 192 -11.21 15.53 -0.39
C ILE A 192 -10.17 15.52 -1.51
N ILE A 193 -10.56 15.65 -2.78
CA ILE A 193 -9.59 15.45 -3.87
C ILE A 193 -8.67 16.64 -4.11
N ASN A 194 -9.03 17.82 -3.59
CA ASN A 194 -8.35 19.08 -3.87
C ASN A 194 -7.11 19.31 -3.00
N GLU A 195 -6.41 18.24 -2.64
CA GLU A 195 -5.15 18.32 -1.90
C GLU A 195 -4.08 19.07 -2.71
N PRO A 196 -3.56 20.20 -2.20
CA PRO A 196 -2.50 20.94 -2.86
C PRO A 196 -1.19 20.15 -2.87
N ASN A 197 -0.33 20.41 -3.85
CA ASN A 197 1.01 19.83 -3.98
C ASN A 197 1.07 18.30 -4.20
N THR A 198 -0.01 17.67 -4.65
CA THR A 198 0.02 16.27 -5.10
C THR A 198 0.38 16.16 -6.58
N PHE A 199 1.35 15.32 -6.93
CA PHE A 199 1.77 15.06 -8.31
C PHE A 199 1.24 13.74 -8.88
N PHE A 200 0.72 12.87 -8.02
CA PHE A 200 0.09 11.61 -8.42
C PHE A 200 -1.25 11.44 -7.71
N ARG A 201 -2.24 10.97 -8.46
CA ARG A 201 -3.55 10.59 -7.93
C ARG A 201 -4.06 9.34 -8.64
N MET A 202 -4.72 8.46 -7.90
CA MET A 202 -5.38 7.26 -8.42
C MET A 202 -6.66 7.01 -7.63
N MET A 203 -7.69 6.54 -8.31
CA MET A 203 -8.87 5.98 -7.67
C MET A 203 -8.86 4.46 -7.86
N ILE A 204 -8.97 3.71 -6.77
CA ILE A 204 -9.17 2.25 -6.77
C ILE A 204 -10.63 2.01 -6.37
N CYS A 205 -11.34 1.18 -7.12
CA CYS A 205 -12.77 0.94 -6.96
C CYS A 205 -13.05 -0.54 -6.77
N VAL A 206 -13.86 -0.87 -5.76
CA VAL A 206 -14.28 -2.21 -5.36
C VAL A 206 -15.77 -2.35 -5.59
N ASN A 207 -16.15 -3.34 -6.41
CA ASN A 207 -17.53 -3.65 -6.78
C ASN A 207 -17.95 -5.01 -6.24
#